data_AF-A0A355DWV0-F1
#
_entry.id   AF-A0A355DWV0-F1
#
_cell.length_a   1.000
_cell.length_b   1.000
_cell.length_c   1.000
_cell.angle_alpha   90.00
_cell.angle_beta   90.00
_cell.angle_gamma   90.00
#
_symmetry.space_group_name_H-M   'P 1'
#
loop_
_entity.id
_entity.type
_entity.pdbx_description
1 polymer ?
#
loop_
_entity_poly.entity_id
_entity_poly.type
_entity_poly.pdbx_seq_one_letter_code
_entity_poly.pdbx_strand_id
1 'polypeptide(L)'
;MFIELPSAIALHVTPEQFEALAVANRDLRLERTAQGELIVNPPTGGESGARNLSITGQLNRWYEEHEELGEAFDSSTGFRLPNGSDRSPDASWV
;
A
#
# COMPACT_ATOMS: atom_id res chain seq x y z
N MET A 1 6.90 -23.91 -1.59
CA MET A 1 8.33 -23.58 -1.40
C MET A 1 8.39 -22.07 -1.30
N PHE A 2 8.71 -21.52 -0.13
CA PHE A 2 8.91 -20.09 0.04
C PHE A 2 10.40 -19.81 -0.08
N ILE A 3 10.78 -18.91 -0.99
CA ILE A 3 12.15 -18.38 -1.03
C ILE A 3 12.17 -17.24 -0.01
N GLU A 4 12.95 -17.39 1.06
CA GLU A 4 13.33 -16.27 1.90
C GLU A 4 14.53 -15.57 1.29
N LEU A 5 14.36 -14.29 0.95
CA LEU A 5 15.45 -13.44 0.51
C LEU A 5 16.12 -12.84 1.76
N PRO A 6 17.46 -12.87 1.85
CA PRO A 6 18.18 -12.11 2.87
C PRO A 6 17.76 -10.64 2.82
N SER A 7 17.55 -9.99 3.97
CA SER A 7 17.17 -8.57 4.05
C SER A 7 18.16 -7.62 3.37
N ALA A 8 19.39 -8.08 3.11
CA ALA A 8 20.41 -7.34 2.36
C ALA A 8 20.21 -7.40 0.82
N ILE A 9 19.34 -8.29 0.31
CA ILE A 9 19.06 -8.45 -1.12
C ILE A 9 17.71 -7.82 -1.43
N ALA A 10 17.75 -6.59 -1.96
CA ALA A 10 16.58 -5.92 -2.50
C ALA A 10 16.18 -6.55 -3.84
N LEU A 11 14.98 -7.12 -3.91
CA LEU A 11 14.41 -7.60 -5.16
C LEU A 11 13.89 -6.41 -5.97
N HIS A 12 14.42 -6.23 -7.18
CA HIS A 12 13.98 -5.16 -8.08
C HIS A 12 13.10 -5.72 -9.19
N VAL A 13 11.98 -5.04 -9.46
CA VAL A 13 10.97 -5.42 -10.44
C VAL A 13 10.56 -4.22 -11.29
N THR A 14 10.21 -4.48 -12.55
CA THR A 14 9.61 -3.47 -13.44
C THR A 14 8.15 -3.19 -13.03
N PRO A 15 7.53 -2.10 -13.52
CA PRO A 15 6.10 -1.84 -13.26
C PRO A 15 5.20 -3.01 -13.68
N GLU A 16 5.48 -3.63 -14.82
CA GLU A 16 4.69 -4.73 -15.38
C GLU A 16 4.85 -6.01 -14.57
N GLN A 17 6.07 -6.28 -14.09
CA GLN A 17 6.33 -7.40 -13.18
C GLN A 17 5.64 -7.19 -11.84
N PHE A 18 5.65 -5.97 -11.30
CA PHE A 18 4.94 -5.63 -10.08
C PHE A 18 3.44 -5.81 -10.21
N GLU A 19 2.84 -5.36 -11.31
CA GLU A 19 1.42 -5.54 -11.56
C GLU A 19 1.04 -7.03 -11.59
N ALA A 20 1.82 -7.86 -12.31
CA ALA A 20 1.60 -9.30 -12.33
C ALA A 20 1.73 -9.93 -10.92
N LEU A 21 2.71 -9.49 -10.13
CA LEU A 21 2.90 -9.96 -8.75
C LEU A 21 1.74 -9.54 -7.84
N ALA A 22 1.30 -8.28 -7.90
CA ALA A 22 0.20 -7.77 -7.10
C ALA A 22 -1.12 -8.48 -7.42
N VAL A 23 -1.39 -8.74 -8.71
CA VAL A 23 -2.58 -9.49 -9.13
C VAL A 23 -2.54 -10.95 -8.66
N ALA A 24 -1.37 -11.59 -8.73
CA ALA A 24 -1.20 -12.98 -8.31
C ALA A 24 -1.22 -13.17 -6.79
N ASN A 25 -0.87 -12.14 -6.03
CA ASN A 25 -0.70 -12.19 -4.58
C ASN A 25 -1.54 -11.12 -3.88
N ARG A 26 -2.86 -11.09 -4.14
CA ARG A 26 -3.76 -10.04 -3.61
C ARG A 26 -3.78 -9.92 -2.08
N ASP A 27 -3.47 -11.01 -1.39
CA ASP A 27 -3.40 -11.04 0.07
C ASP A 27 -2.08 -10.44 0.60
N LEU A 28 -1.06 -10.33 -0.26
CA LEU A 28 0.20 -9.68 0.07
C LEU A 28 0.08 -8.20 -0.27
N ARG A 29 0.22 -7.35 0.74
CA ARG A 29 0.26 -5.88 0.58
C ARG A 29 1.61 -5.49 -0.04
N LEU A 30 1.72 -5.61 -1.36
CA LEU A 30 2.94 -5.31 -2.10
C LEU A 30 3.03 -3.83 -2.45
N GLU A 31 4.24 -3.27 -2.36
CA GLU A 31 4.59 -1.94 -2.86
C GLU A 31 5.85 -2.01 -3.73
N ARG A 32 6.07 -0.97 -4.54
CA ARG A 32 7.27 -0.80 -5.34
C ARG A 32 7.83 0.61 -5.21
N THR A 33 9.12 0.74 -4.91
CA THR A 33 9.78 2.04 -4.88
C THR A 33 9.97 2.61 -6.30
N ALA A 34 10.31 3.90 -6.39
CA ALA A 34 10.62 4.52 -7.68
C ALA A 34 11.87 3.91 -8.35
N GLN A 35 12.75 3.30 -7.55
CA GLN A 35 13.94 2.59 -8.01
C GLN A 35 13.63 1.15 -8.44
N GLY A 36 12.40 0.67 -8.24
CA GLY A 36 11.94 -0.66 -8.62
C GLY A 36 12.04 -1.70 -7.52
N GLU A 37 12.47 -1.34 -6.31
CA GLU A 37 12.53 -2.30 -5.18
C GLU A 37 11.12 -2.74 -4.77
N LEU A 38 10.90 -4.05 -4.68
CA LEU A 38 9.67 -4.67 -4.19
C LEU A 38 9.67 -4.69 -2.66
N ILE A 39 8.65 -4.10 -2.08
CA ILE A 39 8.41 -4.10 -0.63
C ILE A 39 7.21 -5.00 -0.35
N VAL A 40 7.37 -5.85 0.67
CA VAL A 40 6.27 -6.66 1.21
C VAL A 40 5.92 -6.08 2.58
N ASN A 41 4.71 -5.54 2.71
CA ASN A 41 4.22 -5.09 4.01
C ASN A 41 3.60 -6.30 4.75
N PRO A 42 4.22 -6.77 5.86
CA PRO A 42 3.64 -7.85 6.65
C PRO A 42 2.31 -7.42 7.28
N PRO A 43 1.46 -8.37 7.69
CA PRO A 43 0.25 -8.05 8.44
C PRO A 43 0.57 -7.17 9.66
N THR A 44 -0.21 -6.11 9.84
CA THR A 44 -0.04 -5.20 10.97
C THR A 44 -0.42 -5.90 12.28
N GLY A 45 0.38 -5.69 13.34
CA GLY A 45 0.01 -6.08 14.69
C GLY A 45 -1.15 -5.25 15.25
N GLY A 46 -1.71 -5.68 16.39
CA GLY A 46 -2.91 -5.05 16.96
C GLY A 46 -2.77 -3.56 17.29
N GLU A 47 -1.60 -3.12 17.76
CA GLU A 47 -1.35 -1.71 18.05
C GLU A 47 -1.37 -0.85 16.77
N SER A 48 -0.62 -1.25 15.74
CA SER A 48 -0.62 -0.58 14.44
C SER A 48 -2.02 -0.60 13.82
N GLY A 49 -2.74 -1.72 13.92
CA GLY A 49 -4.11 -1.84 13.43
C GLY A 49 -5.08 -0.91 14.15
N ALA A 50 -4.99 -0.78 15.48
CA ALA A 50 -5.81 0.15 16.26
C ALA A 50 -5.55 1.62 15.90
N ARG A 51 -4.28 1.97 15.66
CA ARG A 51 -3.90 3.31 15.19
C ARG A 51 -4.44 3.57 13.78
N ASN A 52 -4.31 2.61 12.86
CA ASN A 52 -4.84 2.72 11.51
C ASN A 52 -6.36 2.91 11.53
N LEU A 53 -7.09 2.12 12.32
CA LEU A 53 -8.53 2.27 12.49
C LEU A 53 -8.92 3.68 12.94
N SER A 54 -8.19 4.25 13.90
CA SER A 54 -8.43 5.63 14.37
C SER A 54 -8.19 6.67 13.28
N ILE A 55 -7.14 6.50 12.47
CA ILE A 55 -6.81 7.41 11.35
C ILE A 55 -7.88 7.30 10.26
N THR A 56 -8.18 6.09 9.80
CA THR A 56 -9.21 5.85 8.77
C THR A 56 -10.58 6.34 9.23
N GLY A 57 -10.96 6.13 10.49
CA GLY A 57 -12.24 6.60 11.02
C GLY A 57 -12.35 8.13 11.09
N GLN A 58 -11.25 8.83 11.37
CA GLN A 58 -11.23 10.29 11.32
C GLN A 58 -11.30 10.82 9.89
N LEU A 59 -10.55 10.21 8.96
CA LEU A 59 -10.59 10.61 7.55
C LEU A 59 -11.97 10.36 6.93
N ASN A 60 -12.59 9.20 7.20
CA ASN A 60 -13.91 8.88 6.70
C ASN A 60 -14.97 9.87 7.19
N ARG A 61 -14.95 10.24 8.48
CA ARG A 61 -15.88 11.25 9.01
C ARG A 61 -15.70 12.59 8.33
N TRP A 62 -14.46 13.04 8.13
CA TRP A 62 -14.19 14.28 7.42
C TRP A 62 -14.67 14.21 5.97
N TYR A 63 -14.43 13.09 5.27
CA TYR A 63 -14.88 12.86 3.90
C TYR A 63 -16.40 12.89 3.76
N GLU A 64 -17.15 12.22 4.64
CA GLU A 64 -18.62 12.23 4.64
C GLU A 64 -19.20 13.65 4.80
N GLU A 65 -18.46 14.57 5.43
CA GLU A 65 -18.83 15.98 5.56
C GLU A 65 -18.42 16.85 4.35
N HIS A 66 -17.57 16.34 3.46
CA HIS A 66 -16.94 17.07 2.35
C HIS A 66 -16.82 16.22 1.07
N GLU A 67 -17.84 15.42 0.75
CA GLU A 67 -17.85 14.47 -0.38
C GLU A 67 -17.57 15.16 -1.74
N GLU A 68 -17.82 16.47 -1.85
CA GLU A 68 -17.55 17.24 -3.06
C GLU A 68 -16.07 17.53 -3.30
N LEU A 69 -15.20 17.32 -2.31
CA LEU A 69 -13.77 17.64 -2.40
C LEU A 69 -12.94 16.51 -3.00
N GLY A 70 -13.42 15.27 -3.02
CA GLY A 70 -12.67 14.12 -3.52
C GLY A 70 -13.16 12.79 -2.96
N GLU A 71 -12.32 11.76 -3.00
CA GLU A 71 -12.65 10.41 -2.51
C GLU A 71 -11.64 9.94 -1.46
N ALA A 72 -12.10 9.25 -0.41
CA ALA A 72 -11.24 8.66 0.61
C ALA A 72 -11.00 7.16 0.37
N PHE A 73 -9.79 6.68 0.69
CA PHE A 73 -9.33 5.32 0.45
C PHE A 73 -8.69 4.71 1.70
N ASP A 74 -8.88 3.41 1.87
CA ASP A 74 -8.33 2.64 2.99
C ASP A 74 -6.87 2.17 2.75
N SER A 75 -6.32 1.47 3.74
CA SER A 75 -4.93 0.97 3.72
C SER A 75 -4.59 -0.07 2.64
N SER A 76 -5.59 -0.57 1.90
CA SER A 76 -5.40 -1.61 0.88
C SER A 76 -5.34 -1.08 -0.54
N THR A 77 -5.60 0.23 -0.72
CA THR A 77 -5.61 0.86 -2.04
C THR A 77 -4.18 1.18 -2.49
N GLY A 78 -3.76 0.59 -3.60
CA GLY A 78 -2.49 0.88 -4.25
C GLY A 78 -2.58 2.04 -5.23
N PHE A 79 -1.62 2.97 -5.17
CA PHE A 79 -1.52 4.13 -6.05
C PHE A 79 -0.21 4.12 -6.83
N ARG A 80 -0.31 4.40 -8.13
CA ARG A 80 0.86 4.73 -8.97
C ARG A 80 1.16 6.22 -8.88
N LEU A 81 2.29 6.57 -8.30
CA LEU A 81 2.68 7.95 -8.07
C LEU A 81 3.44 8.54 -9.28
N PRO A 82 3.48 9.87 -9.46
CA PRO A 82 4.16 10.52 -10.59
C PRO A 82 5.67 10.23 -10.66
N ASN A 83 6.29 9.88 -9.53
CA ASN A 83 7.70 9.49 -9.49
C ASN A 83 7.94 8.03 -9.96
N GLY A 84 6.90 7.33 -10.42
CA GLY A 84 6.97 5.96 -10.92
C GLY A 84 6.91 4.87 -9.84
N SER A 85 6.69 5.22 -8.57
CA SER A 85 6.49 4.25 -7.48
C SER A 85 5.03 3.78 -7.38
N ASP A 86 4.82 2.59 -6.80
CA ASP A 86 3.50 2.03 -6.51
C ASP A 86 3.39 1.84 -4.98
N ARG A 87 2.55 2.61 -4.29
CA ARG A 87 2.49 2.65 -2.81
C ARG A 87 1.07 2.42 -2.29
N SER A 88 0.95 1.81 -1.10
CA SER A 88 -0.34 1.53 -0.44
C SER A 88 -0.34 2.18 0.96
N PRO A 89 -0.57 3.50 1.04
CA PRO A 89 -0.55 4.24 2.31
C PRO A 89 -1.67 3.76 3.25
N ASP A 90 -1.47 3.97 4.55
CA ASP A 90 -2.40 3.60 5.63
C ASP A 90 -3.81 4.24 5.49
N ALA A 91 -3.86 5.45 4.93
CA ALA A 91 -5.09 6.12 4.51
C ALA A 91 -4.77 7.13 3.40
N SER A 92 -5.72 7.43 2.51
CA SER A 92 -5.53 8.42 1.44
C SER A 92 -6.80 9.15 1.06
N TRP A 93 -6.62 10.34 0.50
CA TRP A 93 -7.67 11.16 -0.09
C TRP A 93 -7.14 11.75 -1.39
N VAL A 94 -7.98 11.76 -2.43
CA VAL A 94 -7.66 12.25 -3.78
C VAL A 94 -8.74 13.18 -4.26
#